data_AF-A0A949XAT1-F1
#
_entry.id   AF-A0A949XAT1-F1
#
_cell.length_a   1.000
_cell.length_b   1.000
_cell.length_c   1.000
_cell.angle_alpha   90.00
_cell.angle_beta   90.00
_cell.angle_gamma   90.00
#
_symmetry.space_group_name_H-M   'P 1'
#
loop_
_entity.id
_entity.type
_entity.pdbx_description
1 polymer ?
#
loop_
_entity_poly.entity_id
_entity_poly.type
_entity_poly.pdbx_seq_one_letter_code
_entity_poly.pdbx_strand_id
1 'polypeptide(L)'
;MDQENPALMRYSASRRVARTIFIGSAPKLEAATKGIDDSRIKLGCAQPGETVATFGDALRRLTDQTTYLYQDARRYWYSTQPVVTRLAQDRAAQQPDDDVLEEIRRRLKAEARTRGDFARVYACIPHGEIADEDETRLVIVDPAEPHTSKNQDSAAIRAAAECLNNRGTSPRLMRNTLVFMAADRARIEDLKKAVRDYIAWKSIERDSESRRARPESAFCAAIAIP
;
A
#
# COMPACT_ATOMS: atom_id res chain seq x y z
N MET A 1 -16.39 14.63 -3.64
CA MET A 1 -17.51 13.66 -3.67
C MET A 1 -18.75 14.15 -4.43
N ASP A 2 -19.67 14.93 -3.84
CA ASP A 2 -20.95 15.25 -4.53
C ASP A 2 -20.72 16.02 -5.84
N GLN A 3 -19.73 16.90 -5.91
CA GLN A 3 -19.37 17.63 -7.14
C GLN A 3 -18.74 16.74 -8.23
N GLU A 4 -18.17 15.60 -7.87
CA GLU A 4 -17.53 14.68 -8.83
C GLU A 4 -18.55 13.78 -9.54
N ASN A 5 -19.78 13.64 -9.00
CA ASN A 5 -20.82 12.82 -9.58
C ASN A 5 -22.14 13.60 -9.70
N PRO A 6 -22.59 13.95 -10.92
CA PRO A 6 -23.82 14.69 -11.15
C PRO A 6 -25.08 14.05 -10.52
N ALA A 7 -25.13 12.72 -10.44
CA ALA A 7 -26.25 12.01 -9.83
C ALA A 7 -26.31 12.20 -8.30
N LEU A 8 -25.16 12.26 -7.63
CA LEU A 8 -25.06 12.56 -6.20
C LEU A 8 -25.32 14.05 -5.93
N MET A 9 -24.80 14.92 -6.81
CA MET A 9 -24.97 16.37 -6.72
C MET A 9 -26.43 16.80 -6.74
N ARG A 10 -27.23 16.20 -7.64
CA ARG A 10 -28.66 16.53 -7.81
C ARG A 10 -29.44 16.48 -6.49
N TYR A 11 -29.09 15.56 -5.60
CA TYR A 11 -29.77 15.35 -4.32
C TYR A 11 -28.93 15.75 -3.10
N SER A 12 -27.69 16.23 -3.31
CA SER A 12 -26.68 16.38 -2.26
C SER A 12 -26.59 15.10 -1.40
N ALA A 13 -26.52 13.96 -2.08
CA ALA A 13 -26.75 12.64 -1.48
C ALA A 13 -25.75 12.35 -0.36
N SER A 14 -24.46 12.67 -0.55
CA SER A 14 -23.44 12.42 0.47
C SER A 14 -23.67 13.31 1.70
N ARG A 15 -24.06 14.58 1.51
CA ARG A 15 -24.38 15.48 2.64
C ARG A 15 -25.56 14.97 3.47
N ARG A 16 -26.62 14.47 2.82
CA ARG A 16 -27.80 13.93 3.52
C ARG A 16 -27.43 12.67 4.30
N VAL A 17 -26.71 11.73 3.67
CA VAL A 17 -26.24 10.50 4.32
C VAL A 17 -25.35 10.82 5.52
N ALA A 18 -24.38 11.71 5.38
CA ALA A 18 -23.51 12.12 6.47
C ALA A 18 -24.28 12.71 7.66
N ARG A 19 -25.26 13.59 7.40
CA ARG A 19 -26.11 14.17 8.47
C ARG A 19 -26.96 13.13 9.17
N THR A 20 -27.57 12.22 8.41
CA THR A 20 -28.40 11.15 8.97
C THR A 20 -27.58 10.19 9.83
N ILE A 21 -26.35 9.85 9.41
CA ILE A 21 -25.43 9.07 10.24
C ILE A 21 -25.04 9.86 11.49
N PHE A 22 -24.65 11.13 11.35
CA PHE A 22 -24.23 11.95 12.49
C PHE A 22 -25.32 12.04 13.56
N ILE A 23 -26.53 12.46 13.17
CA ILE A 23 -27.67 12.60 14.09
C ILE A 23 -28.13 11.22 14.60
N GLY A 24 -28.17 10.21 13.73
CA GLY A 24 -28.66 8.87 14.08
C GLY A 24 -27.70 8.05 14.94
N SER A 25 -26.40 8.36 14.89
CA SER A 25 -25.35 7.67 15.66
C SER A 25 -25.00 8.38 16.97
N ALA A 26 -25.24 9.70 17.08
CA ALA A 26 -24.97 10.51 18.26
C ALA A 26 -25.47 9.92 19.59
N PRO A 27 -26.73 9.45 19.73
CA PRO A 27 -27.22 8.90 21.00
C PRO A 27 -26.65 7.52 21.35
N LYS A 28 -25.90 6.89 20.44
CA LYS A 28 -25.37 5.52 20.59
C LYS A 28 -23.85 5.46 20.67
N LEU A 29 -23.17 6.60 20.87
CA LEU A 29 -21.71 6.64 20.90
C LEU A 29 -21.11 5.80 22.05
N GLU A 30 -21.77 5.84 23.21
CA GLU A 30 -21.37 5.13 24.44
C GLU A 30 -22.09 3.79 24.63
N ALA A 31 -23.04 3.45 23.74
CA ALA A 31 -23.78 2.20 23.82
C ALA A 31 -22.93 1.01 23.35
N ALA A 32 -23.18 -0.17 23.92
CA ALA A 32 -22.55 -1.43 23.49
C ALA A 32 -22.78 -1.71 21.99
N THR A 33 -23.93 -1.28 21.46
CA THR A 33 -24.26 -1.32 20.03
C THR A 33 -24.18 0.07 19.41
N LYS A 34 -23.01 0.42 18.89
CA LYS A 34 -22.76 1.71 18.23
C LYS A 34 -23.44 1.80 16.86
N GLY A 35 -23.81 3.02 16.49
CA GLY A 35 -24.20 3.36 15.13
C GLY A 35 -25.64 3.05 14.70
N ILE A 36 -25.88 3.33 13.42
CA ILE A 36 -27.19 3.24 12.76
C ILE A 36 -27.11 2.27 11.57
N ASP A 37 -28.18 1.51 11.37
CA ASP A 37 -28.28 0.51 10.31
C ASP A 37 -28.44 1.16 8.92
N ASP A 38 -27.86 0.54 7.88
CA ASP A 38 -28.01 0.93 6.47
C ASP A 38 -29.47 1.21 6.07
N SER A 39 -30.41 0.37 6.51
CA SER A 39 -31.84 0.53 6.19
C SER A 39 -32.42 1.82 6.78
N ARG A 40 -31.98 2.18 7.99
CA ARG A 40 -32.41 3.43 8.66
C ARG A 40 -31.75 4.65 8.04
N ILE A 41 -30.50 4.55 7.62
CA ILE A 41 -29.80 5.62 6.89
C ILE A 41 -30.55 5.91 5.58
N LYS A 42 -30.85 4.88 4.81
CA LYS A 42 -31.60 5.00 3.54
C LYS A 42 -32.98 5.61 3.75
N LEU A 43 -33.72 5.15 4.77
CA LEU A 43 -35.02 5.71 5.14
C LEU A 43 -34.94 7.19 5.53
N GLY A 44 -33.90 7.59 6.28
CA GLY A 44 -33.73 8.98 6.71
C GLY A 44 -33.25 9.93 5.62
N CYS A 45 -32.75 9.43 4.49
CA CYS A 45 -32.22 10.24 3.39
C CYS A 45 -33.16 10.36 2.19
N ALA A 46 -33.94 9.32 1.93
CA ALA A 46 -34.79 9.23 0.74
C ALA A 46 -36.08 10.05 0.90
N GLN A 47 -36.36 10.89 -0.10
CA GLN A 47 -37.65 11.57 -0.25
C GLN A 47 -38.52 10.89 -1.32
N PRO A 48 -39.85 11.07 -1.30
CA PRO A 48 -40.71 10.55 -2.35
C PRO A 48 -40.26 11.00 -3.75
N GLY A 49 -40.11 10.05 -4.67
CA GLY A 49 -39.64 10.31 -6.04
C GLY A 49 -38.12 10.23 -6.24
N GLU A 50 -37.33 10.03 -5.18
CA GLU A 50 -35.88 9.83 -5.26
C GLU A 50 -35.50 8.34 -5.31
N THR A 51 -34.39 8.02 -5.98
CA THR A 51 -33.90 6.64 -6.10
C THR A 51 -33.01 6.27 -4.90
N VAL A 52 -33.46 5.28 -4.10
CA VAL A 52 -32.75 4.82 -2.89
C VAL A 52 -31.33 4.32 -3.19
N ALA A 53 -31.10 3.76 -4.39
CA ALA A 53 -29.79 3.29 -4.82
C ALA A 53 -28.71 4.39 -4.81
N THR A 54 -29.09 5.64 -5.09
CA THR A 54 -28.17 6.80 -5.11
C THR A 54 -27.59 7.05 -3.72
N PHE A 55 -28.40 6.90 -2.66
CA PHE A 55 -27.92 7.05 -1.28
C PHE A 55 -27.09 5.86 -0.80
N GLY A 56 -27.34 4.67 -1.34
CA GLY A 56 -26.48 3.50 -1.11
C GLY A 56 -25.08 3.68 -1.72
N ASP A 57 -24.99 4.21 -2.94
CA ASP A 57 -23.70 4.55 -3.56
C ASP A 57 -22.98 5.67 -2.79
N ALA A 58 -23.71 6.71 -2.38
CA ALA A 58 -23.18 7.78 -1.54
C ALA A 58 -22.60 7.26 -0.21
N LEU A 59 -23.32 6.34 0.45
CA LEU A 59 -22.87 5.72 1.71
C LEU A 59 -21.59 4.91 1.54
N ARG A 60 -21.49 4.11 0.47
CA ARG A 60 -20.26 3.35 0.17
C ARG A 60 -19.07 4.28 -0.04
N ARG A 61 -19.22 5.29 -0.91
CA ARG A 61 -18.17 6.28 -1.18
C ARG A 61 -17.78 7.06 0.08
N LEU A 62 -18.75 7.43 0.92
CA LEU A 62 -18.47 8.09 2.19
C LEU A 62 -17.63 7.22 3.12
N THR A 63 -17.95 5.93 3.20
CA THR A 63 -17.20 4.98 4.02
C THR A 63 -15.77 4.82 3.51
N ASP A 64 -15.58 4.80 2.19
CA ASP A 64 -14.27 4.60 1.58
C ASP A 64 -13.33 5.82 1.72
N GLN A 65 -13.84 7.06 1.73
CA GLN A 65 -12.97 8.25 1.72
C GLN A 65 -13.00 9.07 3.02
N THR A 66 -13.90 8.79 3.98
CA THR A 66 -14.01 9.60 5.21
C THR A 66 -13.12 9.05 6.32
N THR A 67 -12.30 9.92 6.93
CA THR A 67 -11.34 9.54 7.98
C THR A 67 -11.97 9.09 9.29
N TYR A 68 -13.16 9.58 9.64
CA TYR A 68 -13.77 9.42 10.97
C TYR A 68 -15.05 8.56 10.97
N LEU A 69 -15.38 7.94 9.84
CA LEU A 69 -16.59 7.13 9.68
C LEU A 69 -16.24 5.66 9.79
N TYR A 70 -16.79 4.98 10.79
CA TYR A 70 -16.59 3.56 11.02
C TYR A 70 -17.75 2.76 10.44
N GLN A 71 -17.44 1.58 9.92
CA GLN A 71 -18.42 0.59 9.49
C GLN A 71 -18.16 -0.71 10.26
N ASP A 72 -19.24 -1.26 10.84
CA ASP A 72 -19.27 -2.63 11.37
C ASP A 72 -20.50 -3.34 10.83
N ALA A 73 -20.26 -4.35 9.98
CA ALA A 73 -21.28 -5.02 9.18
C ALA A 73 -22.20 -4.03 8.42
N ARG A 74 -23.42 -3.80 8.95
CA ARG A 74 -24.43 -2.88 8.39
C ARG A 74 -24.61 -1.61 9.21
N ARG A 75 -23.74 -1.35 10.18
CA ARG A 75 -23.83 -0.21 11.09
C ARG A 75 -22.73 0.80 10.85
N TYR A 76 -23.11 2.07 10.92
CA TYR A 76 -22.23 3.20 10.65
C TYR A 76 -22.29 4.23 11.78
N TRP A 77 -21.15 4.78 12.17
CA TRP A 77 -21.06 5.86 13.16
C TRP A 77 -19.81 6.72 12.97
N TYR A 78 -19.88 7.96 13.45
CA TYR A 78 -18.70 8.83 13.54
C TYR A 78 -17.98 8.61 14.87
N SER A 79 -16.65 8.62 14.84
CA SER A 79 -15.80 8.62 16.03
C SER A 79 -14.81 9.78 15.98
N THR A 80 -14.23 10.13 17.11
CA THR A 80 -13.17 11.15 17.21
C THR A 80 -11.80 10.62 16.77
N GLN A 81 -11.65 9.31 16.69
CA GLN A 81 -10.42 8.67 16.24
C GLN A 81 -10.47 8.40 14.73
N PRO A 82 -9.35 8.59 14.00
CA PRO A 82 -9.28 8.25 12.59
C PRO A 82 -9.31 6.73 12.40
N VAL A 83 -9.97 6.26 11.34
CA VAL A 83 -9.95 4.85 10.93
C VAL A 83 -8.52 4.46 10.54
N VAL A 84 -8.06 3.33 11.07
CA VAL A 84 -6.67 2.84 10.89
C VAL A 84 -6.34 2.67 9.41
N THR A 85 -7.29 2.21 8.60
CA THR A 85 -7.15 2.07 7.15
C THR A 85 -6.85 3.40 6.46
N ARG A 86 -7.49 4.51 6.89
CA ARG A 86 -7.24 5.83 6.30
C ARG A 86 -5.88 6.37 6.72
N LEU A 87 -5.53 6.21 8.00
CA LEU A 87 -4.20 6.54 8.50
C LEU A 87 -3.11 5.78 7.75
N ALA A 88 -3.35 4.50 7.41
CA ALA A 88 -2.43 3.69 6.61
C ALA A 88 -2.28 4.24 5.19
N GLN A 89 -3.39 4.55 4.52
CA GLN A 89 -3.36 5.13 3.17
C GLN A 89 -2.63 6.47 3.12
N ASP A 90 -2.88 7.36 4.10
CA ASP A 90 -2.24 8.66 4.16
C ASP A 90 -0.73 8.52 4.41
N ARG A 91 -0.32 7.60 5.31
CA ARG A 91 1.10 7.28 5.54
C ARG A 91 1.75 6.64 4.32
N ALA A 92 1.05 5.77 3.59
CA ALA A 92 1.53 5.13 2.38
C ALA A 92 1.75 6.15 1.25
N ALA A 93 0.85 7.14 1.13
CA ALA A 93 0.96 8.22 0.15
C ALA A 93 2.14 9.17 0.42
N GLN A 94 2.57 9.29 1.68
CA GLN A 94 3.71 10.12 2.10
C GLN A 94 5.07 9.43 1.97
N GLN A 95 5.12 8.14 1.61
CA GLN A 95 6.40 7.43 1.48
C GLN A 95 7.16 7.86 0.22
N PRO A 96 8.44 8.27 0.34
CA PRO A 96 9.27 8.55 -0.82
C PRO A 96 9.64 7.26 -1.56
N ASP A 97 9.92 7.38 -2.86
CA ASP A 97 10.26 6.23 -3.71
C ASP A 97 11.57 5.56 -3.29
N ASP A 98 12.53 6.33 -2.79
CA ASP A 98 13.84 5.84 -2.38
C ASP A 98 13.74 4.85 -1.20
N ASP A 99 12.92 5.17 -0.19
CA ASP A 99 12.68 4.29 0.97
C ASP A 99 12.00 2.98 0.55
N VAL A 100 11.08 3.06 -0.42
CA VAL A 100 10.40 1.90 -1.00
C VAL A 100 11.40 1.00 -1.73
N LEU A 101 12.27 1.59 -2.55
CA LEU A 101 13.32 0.87 -3.25
C LEU A 101 14.34 0.28 -2.28
N GLU A 102 14.68 0.96 -1.19
CA GLU A 102 15.53 0.40 -0.12
C GLU A 102 14.91 -0.82 0.54
N GLU A 103 13.62 -0.78 0.87
CA GLU A 103 12.91 -1.92 1.45
C GLU A 103 12.87 -3.11 0.46
N ILE A 104 12.68 -2.85 -0.84
CA ILE A 104 12.77 -3.88 -1.88
C ILE A 104 14.19 -4.45 -1.94
N ARG A 105 15.22 -3.61 -2.01
CA ARG A 105 16.64 -4.02 -2.02
C ARG A 105 16.97 -4.87 -0.78
N ARG A 106 16.48 -4.48 0.40
CA ARG A 106 16.68 -5.22 1.66
C ARG A 106 16.11 -6.63 1.58
N ARG A 107 14.90 -6.79 1.04
CA ARG A 107 14.25 -8.09 0.86
C ARG A 107 14.95 -8.94 -0.20
N LEU A 108 15.32 -8.34 -1.33
CA LEU A 108 16.10 -9.04 -2.38
C LEU A 108 17.44 -9.55 -1.86
N LYS A 109 18.15 -8.76 -1.04
CA LYS A 109 19.41 -9.19 -0.41
C LYS A 109 19.22 -10.33 0.59
N ALA A 110 18.06 -10.40 1.27
CA ALA A 110 17.74 -11.51 2.15
C ALA A 110 17.50 -12.79 1.35
N GLU A 111 16.71 -12.72 0.27
CA GLU A 111 16.43 -13.85 -0.63
C GLU A 111 17.67 -14.32 -1.40
N ALA A 112 18.57 -13.41 -1.76
CA ALA A 112 19.83 -13.74 -2.45
C ALA A 112 20.78 -14.63 -1.62
N ARG A 113 20.51 -14.85 -0.33
CA ARG A 113 21.21 -15.86 0.47
C ARG A 113 20.89 -17.29 0.00
N THR A 114 19.73 -17.48 -0.60
CA THR A 114 19.31 -18.75 -1.20
C THR A 114 19.87 -18.83 -2.62
N ARG A 115 21.00 -19.52 -2.77
CA ARG A 115 21.75 -19.55 -4.04
C ARG A 115 21.21 -20.51 -5.10
N GLY A 116 20.34 -21.46 -4.73
CA GLY A 116 19.88 -22.52 -5.64
C GLY A 116 21.07 -23.26 -6.25
N ASP A 117 21.02 -23.47 -7.57
CA ASP A 117 22.08 -24.12 -8.37
C ASP A 117 23.18 -23.15 -8.83
N PHE A 118 23.07 -21.85 -8.53
CA PHE A 118 24.10 -20.87 -8.87
C PHE A 118 25.22 -20.89 -7.82
N ALA A 119 26.44 -20.61 -8.26
CA ALA A 119 27.57 -20.47 -7.34
C ALA A 119 27.33 -19.33 -6.33
N ARG A 120 26.78 -18.21 -6.82
CA ARG A 120 26.40 -17.05 -6.00
C ARG A 120 25.31 -16.21 -6.66
N VAL A 121 24.45 -15.63 -5.83
CA VAL A 121 23.45 -14.64 -6.25
C VAL A 121 23.89 -13.27 -5.72
N TYR A 122 24.03 -12.30 -6.61
CA TYR A 122 24.32 -10.90 -6.29
C TYR A 122 23.04 -10.09 -6.46
N ALA A 123 22.56 -9.44 -5.39
CA ALA A 123 21.36 -8.62 -5.44
C ALA A 123 21.66 -7.14 -5.23
N CYS A 124 21.41 -6.33 -6.27
CA CYS A 124 21.54 -4.87 -6.25
C CYS A 124 22.95 -4.43 -5.81
N ILE A 125 23.96 -4.95 -6.49
CA ILE A 125 25.39 -4.72 -6.23
C ILE A 125 26.02 -4.10 -7.49
N PRO A 126 26.95 -3.13 -7.35
CA PRO A 126 27.64 -2.54 -8.50
C PRO A 126 28.52 -3.56 -9.24
N HIS A 127 28.68 -3.36 -10.54
CA HIS A 127 29.45 -4.22 -11.45
C HIS A 127 30.89 -4.56 -10.99
N GLY A 128 31.54 -3.67 -10.23
CA GLY A 128 32.91 -3.87 -9.74
C GLY A 128 33.07 -4.90 -8.61
N GLU A 129 32.01 -5.15 -7.84
CA GLU A 129 32.04 -6.09 -6.72
C GLU A 129 31.69 -7.53 -7.13
N ILE A 130 31.29 -7.72 -8.39
CA ILE A 130 30.93 -9.03 -8.94
C ILE A 130 32.21 -9.73 -9.37
N ALA A 131 32.49 -10.89 -8.77
CA ALA A 131 33.67 -11.70 -9.10
C ALA A 131 33.66 -12.15 -10.56
N ASP A 132 34.86 -12.31 -11.14
CA ASP A 132 35.07 -12.81 -12.50
C ASP A 132 35.78 -14.16 -12.38
N GLU A 133 34.99 -15.23 -12.29
CA GLU A 133 35.43 -16.62 -12.17
C GLU A 133 34.62 -17.46 -13.17
N ASP A 134 34.99 -18.73 -13.35
CA ASP A 134 34.43 -19.64 -14.34
C ASP A 134 33.04 -20.23 -13.97
N GLU A 135 32.62 -20.11 -12.72
CA GLU A 135 31.31 -20.60 -12.25
C GLU A 135 30.13 -19.66 -12.58
N THR A 136 28.95 -20.23 -12.85
CA THR A 136 27.75 -19.47 -13.18
C THR A 136 27.17 -18.71 -11.98
N ARG A 137 26.91 -17.41 -12.15
CA ARG A 137 26.39 -16.50 -11.11
C ARG A 137 25.14 -15.77 -11.59
N LEU A 138 24.19 -15.58 -10.67
CA LEU A 138 23.00 -14.79 -10.92
C LEU A 138 23.19 -13.36 -10.40
N VAL A 139 22.93 -12.37 -11.24
CA VAL A 139 22.96 -10.95 -10.91
C VAL A 139 21.55 -10.38 -11.02
N ILE A 140 20.98 -9.99 -9.89
CA ILE A 140 19.69 -9.30 -9.83
C ILE A 140 19.97 -7.79 -9.93
N VAL A 141 19.51 -7.21 -11.03
CA VAL A 141 19.63 -5.78 -11.36
C VAL A 141 18.81 -4.96 -10.36
N ASP A 142 19.20 -3.70 -10.16
CA ASP A 142 18.51 -2.80 -9.25
C ASP A 142 17.03 -2.59 -9.67
N PRO A 143 16.07 -2.62 -8.73
CA PRO A 143 14.66 -2.35 -9.02
C PRO A 143 14.39 -0.95 -9.60
N ALA A 144 15.33 0.00 -9.48
CA ALA A 144 15.27 1.31 -10.14
C ALA A 144 15.43 1.23 -11.67
N GLU A 145 15.97 0.12 -12.19
CA GLU A 145 16.25 -0.10 -13.60
C GLU A 145 15.38 -1.24 -14.16
N PRO A 146 14.08 -1.02 -14.39
CA PRO A 146 13.20 -2.06 -14.89
C PRO A 146 13.44 -2.37 -16.37
N HIS A 147 13.07 -3.58 -16.76
CA HIS A 147 13.07 -4.07 -18.13
C HIS A 147 11.64 -4.27 -18.65
N THR A 148 11.47 -4.27 -19.97
CA THR A 148 10.22 -4.65 -20.63
C THR A 148 10.58 -5.53 -21.81
N SER A 149 9.94 -6.68 -21.95
CA SER A 149 10.31 -7.72 -22.94
C SER A 149 10.43 -7.23 -24.39
N LYS A 150 9.74 -6.15 -24.77
CA LYS A 150 9.77 -5.57 -26.13
C LYS A 150 10.84 -4.48 -26.32
N ASN A 151 11.51 -4.03 -25.27
CA ASN A 151 12.47 -2.93 -25.35
C ASN A 151 13.90 -3.43 -25.17
N GLN A 152 14.67 -3.41 -26.26
CA GLN A 152 16.07 -3.82 -26.27
C GLN A 152 17.03 -2.75 -25.71
N ASP A 153 16.59 -1.50 -25.58
CA ASP A 153 17.35 -0.39 -24.98
C ASP A 153 16.73 0.04 -23.64
N SER A 154 16.65 -0.92 -22.71
CA SER A 154 16.20 -0.65 -21.33
C SER A 154 17.38 -0.29 -20.41
N ALA A 155 17.11 0.40 -19.30
CA ALA A 155 18.12 0.70 -18.28
C ALA A 155 18.81 -0.59 -17.77
N ALA A 156 18.02 -1.65 -17.53
CA ALA A 156 18.53 -2.95 -17.15
C ALA A 156 19.53 -3.55 -18.15
N ILE A 157 19.26 -3.42 -19.46
CA ILE A 157 20.15 -3.95 -20.50
C ILE A 157 21.45 -3.14 -20.54
N ARG A 158 21.39 -1.82 -20.36
CA ARG A 158 22.60 -0.99 -20.27
C ARG A 158 23.45 -1.35 -19.05
N ALA A 159 22.84 -1.50 -17.88
CA ALA A 159 23.56 -1.94 -16.68
C ALA A 159 24.12 -3.36 -16.80
N ALA A 160 23.37 -4.28 -17.42
CA ALA A 160 23.85 -5.61 -17.73
C ALA A 160 25.04 -5.58 -18.71
N ALA A 161 25.00 -4.75 -19.75
CA ALA A 161 26.08 -4.57 -20.70
C ALA A 161 27.34 -3.98 -20.04
N GLU A 162 27.19 -2.99 -19.17
CA GLU A 162 28.28 -2.45 -18.37
C GLU A 162 28.90 -3.52 -17.46
N CYS A 163 28.07 -4.31 -16.79
CA CYS A 163 28.52 -5.41 -15.95
C CYS A 163 29.18 -6.54 -16.74
N LEU A 164 28.73 -6.80 -17.96
CA LEU A 164 29.29 -7.82 -18.83
C LEU A 164 30.66 -7.41 -19.36
N ASN A 165 30.85 -6.14 -19.70
CA ASN A 165 32.09 -5.65 -20.28
C ASN A 165 33.15 -5.32 -19.22
N ASN A 166 32.73 -4.85 -18.04
CA ASN A 166 33.64 -4.31 -17.03
C ASN A 166 33.48 -5.02 -15.67
N ARG A 167 34.62 -5.23 -15.00
CA ARG A 167 34.72 -5.50 -13.57
C ARG A 167 35.47 -4.33 -12.93
N GLY A 168 34.71 -3.33 -12.50
CA GLY A 168 35.26 -2.07 -12.02
C GLY A 168 36.01 -1.37 -13.16
N THR A 169 37.31 -1.19 -13.01
CA THR A 169 38.16 -0.54 -14.02
C THR A 169 38.78 -1.50 -15.04
N SER A 170 38.68 -2.82 -14.84
CA SER A 170 39.27 -3.81 -15.74
C SER A 170 38.21 -4.49 -16.62
N PRO A 171 38.52 -4.86 -17.88
CA PRO A 171 37.60 -5.61 -18.70
C PRO A 171 37.38 -7.01 -18.11
N ARG A 172 36.14 -7.51 -18.21
CA ARG A 172 35.75 -8.84 -17.69
C ARG A 172 36.11 -9.92 -18.71
N LEU A 173 36.72 -11.01 -18.26
CA LEU A 173 37.15 -12.13 -19.12
C LEU A 173 36.02 -13.16 -19.29
N MET A 174 35.37 -13.56 -18.19
CA MET A 174 34.40 -14.66 -18.18
C MET A 174 32.97 -14.16 -18.36
N ARG A 175 32.69 -13.52 -19.51
CA ARG A 175 31.39 -12.91 -19.83
C ARG A 175 30.22 -13.91 -19.80
N ASN A 176 30.46 -15.14 -20.22
CA ASN A 176 29.41 -16.17 -20.37
C ASN A 176 28.97 -16.82 -19.05
N THR A 177 29.50 -16.38 -17.91
CA THR A 177 29.21 -16.95 -16.58
C THR A 177 28.13 -16.18 -15.83
N LEU A 178 27.68 -15.03 -16.36
CA LEU A 178 26.68 -14.19 -15.69
C LEU A 178 25.30 -14.39 -16.29
N VAL A 179 24.32 -14.60 -15.42
CA VAL A 179 22.90 -14.57 -15.74
C VAL A 179 22.30 -13.33 -15.08
N PHE A 180 21.58 -12.52 -15.84
CA PHE A 180 20.95 -11.31 -15.31
C PHE A 180 19.45 -11.51 -15.12
N MET A 181 18.93 -10.97 -14.01
CA MET A 181 17.50 -10.90 -13.72
C MET A 181 17.13 -9.45 -13.45
N ALA A 182 16.12 -8.96 -14.15
CA ALA A 182 15.61 -7.60 -13.99
C ALA A 182 14.11 -7.62 -13.71
N ALA A 183 13.62 -6.62 -12.96
CA ALA A 183 12.20 -6.48 -12.69
C ALA A 183 11.45 -6.05 -13.96
N ASP A 184 10.25 -6.59 -14.16
CA ASP A 184 9.36 -6.15 -15.23
C ASP A 184 8.74 -4.79 -14.89
N ARG A 185 8.74 -3.87 -15.87
CA ARG A 185 8.27 -2.49 -15.70
C ARG A 185 6.79 -2.37 -15.30
N ALA A 186 5.91 -3.28 -15.73
CA ALA A 186 4.52 -3.20 -15.31
C ALA A 186 4.37 -3.69 -13.86
N ARG A 187 5.05 -4.79 -13.51
CA ARG A 187 4.92 -5.41 -12.19
C ARG A 187 5.64 -4.65 -11.07
N ILE A 188 6.68 -3.88 -11.39
CA ILE A 188 7.43 -3.13 -10.38
C ILE A 188 6.59 -2.02 -9.74
N GLU A 189 5.66 -1.41 -10.48
CA GLU A 189 4.79 -0.35 -9.95
C GLU A 189 3.76 -0.92 -8.96
N ASP A 190 3.20 -2.09 -9.26
CA ASP A 190 2.33 -2.82 -8.33
C ASP A 190 3.10 -3.24 -7.06
N LEU A 191 4.34 -3.69 -7.22
CA LEU A 191 5.21 -4.03 -6.09
C LEU A 191 5.51 -2.81 -5.22
N LYS A 192 5.86 -1.66 -5.82
CA LYS A 192 6.10 -0.41 -5.09
C LYS A 192 4.89 -0.02 -4.27
N LYS A 193 3.68 -0.08 -4.85
CA LYS A 193 2.43 0.21 -4.15
C LYS A 193 2.24 -0.73 -2.95
N ALA A 194 2.39 -2.04 -3.14
CA ALA A 194 2.27 -3.02 -2.06
C ALA A 194 3.31 -2.81 -0.95
N VAL A 195 4.54 -2.40 -1.30
CA VAL A 195 5.59 -2.10 -0.33
C VAL A 195 5.29 -0.80 0.44
N ARG A 196 4.75 0.24 -0.21
CA ARG A 196 4.29 1.46 0.49
C ARG A 196 3.22 1.15 1.52
N ASP A 197 2.23 0.34 1.14
CA ASP A 197 1.19 -0.11 2.06
C ASP A 197 1.81 -0.89 3.24
N TYR A 198 2.74 -1.81 2.96
CA TYR A 198 3.44 -2.56 4.00
C TYR A 198 4.21 -1.64 4.98
N ILE A 199 4.97 -0.66 4.48
CA ILE A 199 5.73 0.27 5.32
C ILE A 199 4.77 1.08 6.19
N ALA A 200 3.66 1.54 5.62
CA ALA A 200 2.63 2.29 6.35
C ALA A 200 2.00 1.46 7.47
N TRP A 201 1.61 0.21 7.19
CA TRP A 201 1.06 -0.70 8.20
C TRP A 201 2.06 -1.02 9.30
N LYS A 202 3.32 -1.29 8.95
CA LYS A 202 4.40 -1.53 9.92
C LYS A 202 4.67 -0.31 10.81
N SER A 203 4.56 0.89 10.26
CA SER A 203 4.65 2.14 11.03
C SER A 203 3.49 2.28 12.04
N ILE A 204 2.28 1.89 11.65
CA ILE A 204 1.10 1.91 12.53
C ILE A 204 1.21 0.87 13.64
N GLU A 205 1.66 -0.35 13.31
CA GLU A 205 1.88 -1.41 14.28
C GLU A 205 2.88 -0.95 15.36
N ARG A 206 4.03 -0.41 14.95
CA ARG A 206 5.04 0.14 15.88
C ARG A 206 4.49 1.27 16.76
N ASP A 207 3.71 2.19 16.20
CA ASP A 207 3.05 3.27 16.97
C ASP A 207 2.07 2.66 18.00
N SER A 208 1.29 1.64 17.61
CA SER A 208 0.34 0.97 18.49
C SER A 208 1.02 0.25 19.66
N GLU A 209 2.14 -0.44 19.42
CA GLU A 209 2.95 -1.09 20.45
C GLU A 209 3.53 -0.05 21.42
N SER A 210 4.04 1.06 20.89
CA SER A 210 4.60 2.15 21.70
C SER A 210 3.56 2.79 22.62
N ARG A 211 2.30 2.91 22.17
CA ARG A 211 1.19 3.42 22.98
C ARG A 211 0.77 2.42 24.05
N ARG A 212 0.70 1.13 23.72
CA ARG A 212 0.40 0.06 24.69
C ARG A 212 1.45 -0.03 25.80
N ALA A 213 2.71 0.27 25.50
CA ALA A 213 3.80 0.27 26.47
C ALA A 213 3.77 1.47 27.46
N ARG A 214 2.90 2.48 27.27
CA ARG A 214 2.73 3.59 28.23
C ARG A 214 1.63 3.25 29.26
N PRO A 215 1.97 3.01 30.54
CA PRO A 215 1.03 2.50 31.54
C PRO A 215 -0.12 3.47 31.91
N GLU A 216 -0.06 4.75 31.54
CA GLU A 216 -1.14 5.72 31.80
C GLU A 216 -2.34 5.60 30.83
N SER A 217 -2.27 4.74 29.81
CA SER A 217 -3.32 4.59 28.78
C SER A 217 -4.10 3.26 28.83
N ALA A 218 -3.96 2.50 29.92
CA ALA A 218 -4.63 1.21 30.12
C ALA A 218 -6.18 1.29 30.13
N PHE A 219 -6.78 2.48 30.09
CA PHE A 219 -8.24 2.64 30.04
C PHE A 219 -8.86 2.54 28.63
N CYS A 220 -8.06 2.53 27.56
CA CYS A 220 -8.57 2.52 26.16
C CYS A 220 -8.34 1.20 25.40
N ALA A 221 -7.72 0.19 26.01
CA ALA A 221 -7.45 -1.10 25.37
C ALA A 221 -8.68 -2.04 25.39
N ALA A 222 -9.78 -1.61 24.78
CA ALA A 222 -10.94 -2.46 24.49
C ALA A 222 -11.30 -2.38 22.99
N ILE A 223 -10.29 -2.55 22.13
CA ILE A 223 -10.49 -2.92 20.73
C ILE A 223 -9.72 -4.23 20.53
N ALA A 224 -10.30 -5.30 21.08
CA ALA A 224 -10.05 -6.64 20.61
C ALA A 224 -10.77 -6.75 19.25
N ILE A 225 -9.97 -6.90 18.20
CA ILE A 225 -10.45 -7.32 16.88
C ILE A 225 -10.76 -8.83 17.01
N PRO A 226 -11.93 -9.32 16.57
CA PRO A 226 -12.19 -10.76 16.45
C PRO A 226 -11.35 -11.39 15.34
#